data_AF-A0AAN7DMA5-F1
#
_entry.id   AF-A0AAN7DMA5-F1
#
_cell.length_a   1.000
_cell.length_b   1.000
_cell.length_c   1.000
_cell.angle_alpha   90.00
_cell.angle_beta   90.00
_cell.angle_gamma   90.00
#
_symmetry.space_group_name_H-M   'P 1'
#
loop_
_entity.id
_entity.type
_entity.pdbx_description
1 polymer ?
#
loop_
_entity_poly.entity_id
_entity_poly.type
_entity_poly.pdbx_seq_one_letter_code
_entity_poly.pdbx_strand_id
1 'polypeptide(L)'
;METIRIVTNGVLCTLGLWGHTTLTVAVQLLSIFIWPFSKKLYYAFHAHIMRQWSQNLFEIMRLFAPGELIITFDDSITNDMDDDNNNEALEELLTRNMKGQVTGISFPERLIMISNHQIYADWIYVWFLAYLGKAHGALKIMLKHSLSQVPIYGM
;
A
#
# COMPACT_ATOMS: atom_id res chain seq x y z
N MET A 1 5.98 12.77 29.42
CA MET A 1 6.43 11.45 28.93
C MET A 1 5.80 11.09 27.59
N GLU A 2 4.51 11.35 27.38
CA GLU A 2 3.81 11.02 26.13
C GLU A 2 4.32 11.78 24.89
N THR A 3 4.58 13.09 25.00
CA THR A 3 5.17 13.89 23.90
C THR A 3 6.52 13.36 23.44
N ILE A 4 7.37 12.96 24.39
CA ILE A 4 8.69 12.38 24.07
C ILE A 4 8.50 11.07 23.30
N ARG A 5 7.58 10.19 23.76
CA ARG A 5 7.26 8.95 23.04
C ARG A 5 6.77 9.20 21.62
N ILE A 6 5.86 10.16 21.42
CA ILE A 6 5.32 10.52 20.10
C ILE A 6 6.44 10.99 19.18
N VAL A 7 7.30 11.91 19.65
CA VAL A 7 8.41 12.43 18.87
C VAL A 7 9.41 11.32 18.54
N THR A 8 9.78 10.50 19.53
CA THR A 8 10.68 9.35 19.32
C THR A 8 10.11 8.38 18.29
N ASN A 9 8.84 8.00 18.40
CA ASN A 9 8.19 7.12 17.44
C ASN A 9 8.14 7.74 16.04
N GLY A 10 7.85 9.03 15.92
CA GLY A 10 7.84 9.73 14.64
C GLY A 10 9.22 9.72 13.97
N VAL A 11 10.29 9.94 14.75
CA VAL A 11 11.67 9.87 14.26
C VAL A 11 12.03 8.44 13.84
N LEU A 12 11.73 7.44 14.67
CA LEU A 12 12.03 6.03 14.37
C LEU A 12 11.25 5.53 13.15
N CYS A 13 9.97 5.89 13.03
CA CYS A 13 9.16 5.61 11.85
C CYS A 13 9.82 6.20 10.59
N THR A 14 10.16 7.49 10.62
CA THR A 14 10.78 8.19 9.49
C THR A 14 12.11 7.54 9.07
N LEU A 15 12.98 7.24 10.03
CA LEU A 15 14.26 6.57 9.76
C LEU A 15 14.06 5.16 9.21
N GLY A 16 13.10 4.40 9.75
CA GLY A 16 12.74 3.08 9.26
C GLY A 16 12.21 3.10 7.83
N LEU A 17 11.31 4.05 7.52
CA LEU A 17 10.76 4.25 6.19
C LEU A 17 11.85 4.60 5.18
N TRP A 18 12.70 5.57 5.52
CA TRP A 18 13.79 6.01 4.67
C TRP A 18 14.82 4.90 4.44
N GLY A 19 15.25 4.22 5.50
CA GLY A 19 16.24 3.15 5.42
C GLY A 19 15.78 1.98 4.56
N HIS A 20 14.55 1.48 4.79
CA HIS A 20 14.04 0.38 3.98
C HIS A 20 13.82 0.78 2.52
N THR A 21 13.37 2.02 2.27
CA THR A 21 13.09 2.48 0.90
C THR A 21 14.38 2.60 0.12
N THR A 22 15.42 3.14 0.76
CA THR A 22 16.77 3.24 0.18
C THR A 22 17.35 1.87 -0.15
N LEU A 23 17.21 0.89 0.76
CA LEU A 23 17.64 -0.48 0.50
C LEU A 23 16.87 -1.12 -0.66
N THR A 24 15.56 -0.91 -0.71
CA THR A 24 14.69 -1.42 -1.78
C THR A 24 15.11 -0.86 -3.14
N VAL A 25 15.34 0.45 -3.23
CA VAL A 25 15.82 1.10 -4.46
C VAL A 25 17.19 0.56 -4.84
N ALA A 26 18.12 0.41 -3.89
CA ALA A 26 19.43 -0.18 -4.19
C ALA A 26 19.32 -1.60 -4.76
N VAL A 27 18.45 -2.44 -4.20
CA VAL A 27 18.18 -3.80 -4.72
C VAL A 27 17.53 -3.76 -6.11
N GLN A 28 16.62 -2.82 -6.37
CA GLN A 28 16.05 -2.62 -7.70
C GLN A 28 17.12 -2.22 -8.72
N LEU A 29 18.06 -1.35 -8.36
CA LEU A 29 19.17 -0.97 -9.24
C LEU A 29 20.08 -2.16 -9.55
N LEU A 30 20.40 -2.98 -8.54
CA LEU A 30 21.18 -4.21 -8.74
C LEU A 30 20.45 -5.23 -9.63
N SER A 31 19.11 -5.20 -9.65
CA SER A 31 18.34 -6.12 -10.49
C SER A 31 18.49 -5.85 -12.00
N ILE A 32 19.11 -4.75 -12.42
CA ILE A 32 19.47 -4.50 -13.83
C ILE A 32 20.34 -5.62 -14.41
N PHE A 33 21.12 -6.30 -13.57
CA PHE A 33 21.92 -7.46 -13.99
C PHE A 33 21.07 -8.68 -14.36
N ILE A 34 19.80 -8.74 -13.93
CA ILE A 34 18.84 -9.80 -14.29
C ILE A 34 18.24 -9.55 -15.69
N TRP A 35 18.07 -8.26 -16.05
CA TRP A 35 17.42 -7.83 -17.28
C TRP A 35 17.98 -8.47 -18.57
N PRO A 36 19.31 -8.56 -18.81
CA PRO A 36 19.83 -9.16 -20.04
C PRO A 36 19.58 -10.67 -20.16
N PHE A 37 19.35 -11.38 -19.04
CA PHE A 37 19.14 -12.83 -19.05
C PHE A 37 17.66 -13.21 -19.16
N SER A 38 16.77 -12.46 -18.50
CA SER A 38 15.32 -12.73 -18.56
C SER A 38 14.49 -11.54 -18.13
N LYS A 39 13.75 -10.95 -19.08
CA LYS A 39 12.76 -9.90 -18.79
C LYS A 39 11.64 -10.38 -17.89
N LYS A 40 11.19 -11.63 -18.05
CA LYS A 40 10.13 -12.22 -17.20
C LYS A 40 10.60 -12.29 -15.75
N LEU A 41 11.82 -12.76 -15.52
CA LEU A 41 12.38 -12.83 -14.17
C LEU A 41 12.61 -11.43 -13.58
N TYR A 42 13.10 -10.49 -14.40
CA TYR A 42 13.28 -9.09 -13.99
C TYR A 42 11.98 -8.46 -13.48
N TYR A 43 10.87 -8.58 -14.22
CA TYR A 43 9.59 -8.02 -13.77
C TYR A 43 8.98 -8.78 -12.59
N ALA A 44 9.10 -10.11 -12.54
CA ALA A 44 8.66 -10.90 -11.40
C ALA A 44 9.43 -10.53 -10.12
N PHE A 45 10.74 -10.29 -10.24
CA PHE A 45 11.59 -9.82 -9.15
C PHE A 45 11.16 -8.44 -8.66
N HIS A 46 10.93 -7.48 -9.56
CA HIS A 46 10.42 -6.15 -9.19
C HIS A 46 9.09 -6.23 -8.45
N ALA A 47 8.15 -7.02 -8.96
CA ALA A 47 6.85 -7.22 -8.30
C ALA A 47 7.03 -7.82 -6.90
N HIS A 48 7.95 -8.76 -6.73
CA HIS A 48 8.27 -9.37 -5.44
C HIS A 48 8.89 -8.35 -4.46
N ILE A 49 9.83 -7.53 -4.91
CA ILE A 49 10.45 -6.47 -4.11
C ILE A 49 9.41 -5.43 -3.69
N MET A 50 8.52 -5.02 -4.59
CA MET A 50 7.43 -4.10 -4.24
C MET A 50 6.45 -4.70 -3.22
N ARG A 51 6.21 -6.03 -3.27
CA ARG A 51 5.42 -6.70 -2.23
C ARG A 51 6.08 -6.61 -0.87
N GLN A 52 7.36 -6.96 -0.79
CA GLN A 52 8.13 -6.90 0.46
C GLN A 52 8.20 -5.47 1.02
N TRP A 53 8.45 -4.48 0.17
CA TRP A 53 8.48 -3.07 0.56
C TRP A 53 7.16 -2.66 1.24
N SER A 54 6.01 -3.02 0.65
CA SER A 54 4.71 -2.66 1.21
C SER A 54 4.39 -3.44 2.48
N GLN A 55 4.80 -4.70 2.62
CA GLN A 55 4.65 -5.45 3.87
C GLN A 55 5.48 -4.83 4.99
N ASN A 56 6.74 -4.46 4.72
CA ASN A 56 7.62 -3.80 5.67
C ASN A 56 7.11 -2.41 6.08
N LEU A 57 6.52 -1.66 5.14
CA LEU A 57 5.83 -0.42 5.43
C LEU A 57 4.77 -0.61 6.54
N PHE A 58 3.91 -1.62 6.43
CA PHE A 58 2.88 -1.85 7.45
C PHE A 58 3.43 -2.32 8.78
N GLU A 59 4.49 -3.12 8.78
CA GLU A 59 5.14 -3.51 10.05
C GLU A 59 5.75 -2.29 10.76
N ILE A 60 6.40 -1.38 10.01
CA ILE A 60 6.92 -0.12 10.57
C ILE A 60 5.77 0.74 11.10
N MET A 61 4.68 0.88 10.35
CA MET A 61 3.50 1.61 10.81
C MET A 61 2.92 0.98 12.08
N ARG A 62 2.80 -0.34 12.14
CA ARG A 62 2.30 -1.06 13.32
C ARG A 62 3.18 -0.85 14.55
N LEU A 63 4.51 -0.82 14.38
CA LEU A 63 5.46 -0.67 15.48
C LEU A 63 5.50 0.75 16.04
N PHE A 64 5.46 1.77 15.18
CA PHE A 64 5.73 3.16 15.59
C PHE A 64 4.49 4.05 15.58
N ALA A 65 3.50 3.76 14.74
CA ALA A 65 2.27 4.53 14.59
C ALA A 65 1.04 3.60 14.48
N PRO A 66 0.75 2.76 15.49
CA PRO A 66 -0.40 1.88 15.46
C PRO A 66 -1.69 2.71 15.36
N GLY A 67 -2.56 2.36 14.42
CA GLY A 67 -3.82 3.05 14.17
C GLY A 67 -4.86 2.11 13.60
N GLU A 68 -6.12 2.53 13.70
CA GLU A 68 -7.26 1.83 13.11
C GLU A 68 -7.60 2.48 11.78
N LEU A 69 -7.69 1.67 10.72
CA LEU A 69 -8.24 2.12 9.45
C LEU A 69 -9.75 1.86 9.46
N ILE A 70 -10.52 2.94 9.43
CA ILE A 70 -11.97 2.88 9.27
C ILE A 70 -12.28 3.07 7.79
N ILE A 71 -12.92 2.08 7.18
CA ILE A 71 -13.38 2.13 5.80
C ILE A 71 -14.91 2.26 5.84
N THR A 72 -15.42 3.32 5.25
CA THR A 72 -16.85 3.56 5.07
C THR A 72 -17.16 3.49 3.59
N PHE A 73 -18.24 2.79 3.24
CA PHE A 73 -18.73 2.68 1.88
C PHE A 73 -19.95 3.59 1.72
N ASP A 74 -20.07 4.18 0.53
CA ASP A 74 -21.29 4.91 0.15
C ASP A 74 -22.37 3.91 -0.25
N ASP A 75 -23.64 4.27 -0.01
CA ASP A 75 -24.78 3.41 -0.33
C ASP A 75 -24.80 3.05 -1.84
N SER A 76 -24.28 3.91 -2.72
CA SER A 76 -24.17 3.62 -4.15
C SER A 76 -23.33 2.38 -4.49
N ILE A 77 -22.49 1.91 -3.58
CA ILE A 77 -21.69 0.69 -3.76
C ILE A 77 -22.55 -0.57 -3.55
N THR A 78 -23.62 -0.47 -2.77
CA THR A 78 -24.53 -1.59 -2.46
C THR A 78 -25.85 -1.52 -3.24
N ASN A 79 -26.24 -0.34 -3.73
CA ASN A 79 -27.53 -0.06 -4.36
C ASN A 79 -27.77 -0.65 -5.77
N ASP A 80 -26.80 -1.34 -6.39
CA ASP A 80 -27.03 -2.06 -7.66
C ASP A 80 -27.69 -3.44 -7.46
N MET A 81 -27.95 -3.86 -6.22
CA MET A 81 -28.70 -5.08 -5.89
C MET A 81 -29.90 -4.74 -4.98
N ASP A 82 -31.05 -5.37 -5.24
CA ASP A 82 -32.34 -5.10 -4.58
C ASP A 82 -32.24 -4.87 -3.05
N ASP A 83 -33.01 -3.89 -2.56
CA ASP A 83 -32.97 -3.21 -1.26
C ASP A 83 -32.90 -4.11 0.01
N ASP A 84 -33.25 -5.40 -0.09
CA ASP A 84 -33.14 -6.39 0.99
C ASP A 84 -31.73 -7.00 1.16
N ASN A 85 -30.82 -6.79 0.19
CA ASN A 85 -29.53 -7.49 0.09
C ASN A 85 -28.27 -6.60 0.22
N ASN A 86 -28.41 -5.35 0.68
CA ASN A 86 -27.29 -4.40 0.81
C ASN A 86 -26.07 -4.92 1.61
N ASN A 87 -26.30 -5.80 2.60
CA ASN A 87 -25.20 -6.43 3.35
C ASN A 87 -24.49 -7.54 2.57
N GLU A 88 -25.16 -8.17 1.60
CA GLU A 88 -24.60 -9.29 0.84
C GLU A 88 -23.52 -8.82 -0.14
N ALA A 89 -23.77 -7.75 -0.89
CA ALA A 89 -22.80 -7.17 -1.82
C ALA A 89 -21.51 -6.67 -1.11
N LEU A 90 -21.64 -6.10 0.09
CA LEU A 90 -20.50 -5.67 0.89
C LEU A 90 -19.68 -6.87 1.42
N GLU A 91 -20.34 -7.94 1.83
CA GLU A 91 -19.67 -9.16 2.30
C GLU A 91 -19.09 -9.99 1.14
N GLU A 92 -19.57 -9.83 -0.10
CA GLU A 92 -18.87 -10.35 -1.29
C GLU A 92 -17.55 -9.61 -1.56
N LEU A 93 -17.52 -8.30 -1.27
CA LEU A 93 -16.32 -7.48 -1.47
C LEU A 93 -15.27 -7.69 -0.37
N LEU A 94 -15.70 -7.94 0.88
CA LEU A 94 -14.82 -7.98 2.05
C LEU A 94 -14.61 -9.41 2.56
N THR A 95 -13.35 -9.78 2.79
CA THR A 95 -13.02 -11.02 3.51
C THR A 95 -12.75 -10.71 4.98
N ARG A 96 -13.50 -11.32 5.91
CA ARG A 96 -13.32 -11.12 7.35
C ARG A 96 -12.77 -12.35 8.06
N ASN A 97 -12.08 -12.13 9.18
CA ASN A 97 -11.69 -13.22 10.09
C ASN A 97 -12.84 -13.58 11.07
N MET A 98 -12.63 -14.61 11.89
CA MET A 98 -13.60 -15.06 12.91
C MET A 98 -13.95 -13.99 13.96
N LYS A 99 -13.16 -12.92 14.06
CA LYS A 99 -13.39 -11.77 14.96
C LYS A 99 -14.10 -10.61 14.26
N GLY A 100 -14.54 -10.78 13.01
CA GLY A 100 -15.21 -9.76 12.20
C GLY A 100 -14.27 -8.71 11.58
N GLN A 101 -12.95 -8.85 11.75
CA GLN A 101 -11.98 -7.88 11.23
C GLN A 101 -11.75 -8.13 9.73
N VAL A 102 -11.71 -7.06 8.95
CA VAL A 102 -11.41 -7.12 7.51
C VAL A 102 -9.97 -7.56 7.29
N THR A 103 -9.81 -8.67 6.59
CA THR A 103 -8.52 -9.29 6.21
C THR A 103 -8.22 -9.23 4.73
N GLY A 104 -9.21 -8.88 3.90
CA GLY A 104 -9.03 -8.78 2.45
C GLY A 104 -10.15 -8.01 1.79
N ILE A 105 -9.86 -7.52 0.58
CA ILE A 105 -10.83 -6.85 -0.30
C ILE A 105 -10.71 -7.51 -1.67
N SER A 106 -11.83 -7.82 -2.31
CA SER A 106 -11.87 -8.40 -3.65
C SER A 106 -11.88 -7.27 -4.69
N PHE A 107 -10.70 -6.89 -5.20
CA PHE A 107 -10.62 -5.96 -6.31
C PHE A 107 -10.64 -6.68 -7.66
N PRO A 108 -11.16 -6.03 -8.72
CA PRO A 108 -11.01 -6.55 -10.08
C PRO A 108 -9.54 -6.62 -10.50
N GLU A 109 -9.24 -7.38 -11.56
CA GLU A 109 -7.86 -7.57 -12.06
C GLU A 109 -7.13 -6.25 -12.34
N ARG A 110 -7.88 -5.21 -12.74
CA ARG A 110 -7.36 -3.87 -13.01
C ARG A 110 -8.30 -2.84 -12.39
N LEU A 111 -7.73 -1.93 -11.61
CA LEU A 111 -8.44 -0.89 -10.89
C LEU A 111 -7.72 0.45 -11.10
N ILE A 112 -8.49 1.50 -11.39
CA ILE A 112 -8.03 2.87 -11.27
C ILE A 112 -8.59 3.40 -9.94
N MET A 113 -7.70 3.64 -8.98
CA MET A 113 -8.09 4.24 -7.70
C MET A 113 -7.88 5.74 -7.77
N ILE A 114 -8.95 6.50 -7.49
CA ILE A 114 -8.92 7.96 -7.42
C ILE A 114 -9.13 8.33 -5.95
N SER A 115 -8.17 9.05 -5.36
CA SER A 115 -8.24 9.52 -3.98
C SER A 115 -7.96 11.00 -3.90
N ASN A 116 -8.58 11.68 -2.93
CA ASN A 116 -8.15 13.02 -2.56
C ASN A 116 -6.75 12.98 -1.91
N HIS A 117 -6.04 14.11 -1.89
CA HIS A 117 -4.76 14.27 -1.20
C HIS A 117 -4.85 15.40 -0.16
N GLN A 118 -4.94 15.03 1.11
CA GLN A 118 -5.05 15.93 2.26
C GLN A 118 -3.76 16.00 3.07
N ILE A 119 -3.07 14.87 3.27
CA ILE A 119 -1.82 14.82 4.05
C ILE A 119 -0.75 14.04 3.29
N TYR A 120 0.51 14.36 3.58
CA TYR A 120 1.66 13.73 2.90
C TYR A 120 1.65 12.20 2.98
N ALA A 121 1.06 11.62 4.03
CA ALA A 121 1.01 10.18 4.28
C ALA A 121 -0.15 9.44 3.58
N ASP A 122 -1.00 10.11 2.79
CA ASP A 122 -2.20 9.49 2.20
C ASP A 122 -1.91 8.25 1.35
N TRP A 123 -0.74 8.21 0.71
CA TRP A 123 -0.30 7.08 -0.10
C TRP A 123 -0.23 5.77 0.69
N ILE A 124 -0.03 5.82 2.02
CA ILE A 124 0.01 4.63 2.88
C ILE A 124 -1.36 3.93 2.86
N TYR A 125 -2.47 4.69 2.86
CA TYR A 125 -3.81 4.12 2.80
C TYR A 125 -4.07 3.41 1.47
N VAL A 126 -3.64 4.01 0.36
CA VAL A 126 -3.74 3.41 -0.97
C VAL A 126 -2.96 2.09 -1.03
N TRP A 127 -1.74 2.07 -0.49
CA TRP A 127 -0.96 0.83 -0.39
C TRP A 127 -1.64 -0.21 0.52
N PHE A 128 -2.26 0.21 1.63
CA PHE A 128 -2.97 -0.70 2.52
C PHE A 128 -4.18 -1.36 1.85
N LEU A 129 -4.97 -0.58 1.11
CA LEU A 129 -6.06 -1.14 0.29
C LEU A 129 -5.51 -2.11 -0.76
N ALA A 130 -4.46 -1.74 -1.48
CA ALA A 130 -3.81 -2.64 -2.43
C ALA A 130 -3.24 -3.91 -1.76
N TYR A 131 -2.84 -3.83 -0.50
CA TYR A 131 -2.40 -4.98 0.29
C TYR A 131 -3.55 -5.93 0.61
N LEU A 132 -4.67 -5.40 1.09
CA LEU A 132 -5.90 -6.17 1.32
C LEU A 132 -6.38 -6.87 0.02
N GLY A 133 -6.20 -6.22 -1.13
CA GLY A 133 -6.49 -6.80 -2.45
C GLY A 133 -5.38 -7.65 -3.08
N LYS A 134 -4.30 -7.96 -2.34
CA LYS A 134 -3.13 -8.72 -2.84
C LYS A 134 -2.47 -8.12 -4.11
N ALA A 135 -2.70 -6.84 -4.37
CA ALA A 135 -2.22 -6.08 -5.52
C ALA A 135 -1.05 -5.13 -5.20
N HIS A 136 -0.62 -5.03 -3.95
CA HIS A 136 0.45 -4.13 -3.48
C HIS A 136 1.80 -4.24 -4.22
N GLY A 137 2.09 -5.37 -4.87
CA GLY A 137 3.27 -5.54 -5.75
C GLY A 137 3.11 -4.98 -7.17
N ALA A 138 1.88 -4.68 -7.58
CA ALA A 138 1.53 -4.16 -8.90
C ALA A 138 1.01 -2.72 -8.84
N LEU A 139 0.95 -2.11 -7.65
CA LEU A 139 0.49 -0.74 -7.48
C LEU A 139 1.40 0.24 -8.23
N LYS A 140 0.78 1.18 -8.95
CA LYS A 140 1.43 2.29 -9.64
C LYS A 140 0.74 3.59 -9.23
N ILE A 141 1.54 4.55 -8.76
CA ILE A 141 1.06 5.85 -8.33
C ILE A 141 1.54 6.89 -9.34
N MET A 142 0.61 7.71 -9.83
CA MET A 142 0.94 8.83 -10.71
C MET A 142 1.41 10.01 -9.87
N LEU A 143 2.64 10.47 -10.14
CA LEU A 143 3.29 11.54 -9.39
C LEU A 143 3.56 12.76 -10.26
N LYS A 144 3.72 13.92 -9.63
CA LYS A 144 4.09 15.16 -10.31
C LYS A 144 5.45 15.01 -10.99
N HIS A 145 5.58 15.50 -12.23
CA HIS A 145 6.81 15.38 -13.01
C HIS A 145 8.08 15.89 -12.29
N SER A 146 7.98 16.93 -11.47
CA SER A 146 9.13 17.45 -10.70
C SER A 146 9.77 16.42 -9.77
N LEU A 147 9.04 15.38 -9.35
CA LEU A 147 9.58 14.30 -8.52
C LEU A 147 10.52 13.37 -9.31
N SER A 148 10.47 13.36 -10.64
CA SER A 148 11.47 12.67 -11.47
C SER A 148 12.88 13.27 -11.34
N GLN A 149 12.97 14.51 -10.84
CA GLN A 149 14.24 15.21 -10.65
C GLN A 149 14.90 14.88 -9.32
N VAL A 150 14.26 14.09 -8.46
CA VAL A 150 14.86 13.66 -7.19
C VAL A 150 15.99 12.67 -7.50
N PRO A 151 17.24 12.95 -7.09
CA PRO A 151 18.35 12.04 -7.33
C PRO A 151 18.06 10.65 -6.78
N ILE A 152 18.36 9.62 -7.57
CA ILE A 152 18.19 8.19 -7.24
C ILE A 152 16.72 7.73 -7.18
N TYR A 153 15.85 8.44 -6.45
CA TYR A 153 14.45 8.05 -6.26
C TYR A 153 13.54 8.40 -7.44
N GLY A 154 13.97 9.30 -8.34
CA GLY A 154 13.20 9.69 -9.53
C GLY A 154 13.45 8.82 -10.77
N MET A 155 14.29 7.79 -10.67
CA MET A 155 14.71 6.91 -11.78
C MET A 155 13.73 5.78 -12.09
#